data_AF-A0A965E4T5-F1
#
_entry.id   AF-A0A965E4T5-F1
#
_cell.length_a   1.000
_cell.length_b   1.000
_cell.length_c   1.000
_cell.angle_alpha   90.00
_cell.angle_beta   90.00
_cell.angle_gamma   90.00
#
_symmetry.space_group_name_H-M   'P 1'
#
loop_
_entity.id
_entity.type
_entity.pdbx_description
1 polymer ?
#
loop_
_entity_poly.entity_id
_entity_poly.type
_entity_poly.pdbx_seq_one_letter_code
_entity_poly.pdbx_strand_id
1 'polypeptide(L)' 'KAFRAVGSANGKNPVAIVLPCHRVVASNGTLGGYGGGLAIKRKLLALENSKKD' A
#
# COMPACT_ATOMS: atom_id res chain seq x y z
N LYS A 1 0.37 -1.85 20.57
CA LYS A 1 -0.09 -0.56 19.99
C LYS A 1 -0.81 -0.82 18.66
N ALA A 2 -1.82 -0.01 18.32
CA ALA A 2 -2.78 -0.26 17.23
C ALA A 2 -2.18 -0.35 15.81
N PHE A 3 -0.97 0.16 15.57
CA PHE A 3 -0.35 0.18 14.23
C PHE A 3 -0.17 -1.21 13.58
N ARG A 4 0.10 -2.26 14.37
CA ARG A 4 0.22 -3.64 13.84
C ARG A 4 -1.12 -4.18 13.36
N ALA A 5 -2.20 -3.87 14.08
CA ALA A 5 -3.56 -4.27 13.71
C ALA A 5 -3.98 -3.56 12.41
N VAL A 6 -3.70 -2.25 12.30
CA VAL A 6 -3.98 -1.46 11.08
C VAL A 6 -3.20 -2.01 9.89
N GLY A 7 -1.91 -2.32 10.04
CA GLY A 7 -1.10 -2.91 8.97
C GLY A 7 -1.67 -4.26 8.49
N SER A 8 -2.11 -5.11 9.43
CA SER A 8 -2.71 -6.41 9.11
C SER A 8 -4.07 -6.26 8.41
N ALA A 9 -4.90 -5.31 8.84
CA ALA A 9 -6.19 -5.00 8.22
C ALA A 9 -6.01 -4.48 6.78
N ASN A 10 -5.06 -3.56 6.56
CA ASN A 10 -4.73 -3.05 5.22
C ASN A 10 -4.24 -4.16 4.28
N GLY A 11 -3.47 -5.12 4.79
CA GLY A 11 -3.02 -6.28 4.01
C GLY A 11 -4.15 -7.22 3.56
N LYS A 12 -5.27 -7.23 4.29
CA LYS A 12 -6.46 -8.08 4.02
C LYS A 12 -7.55 -7.37 3.21
N ASN A 13 -7.27 -6.19 2.66
CA ASN A 13 -8.25 -5.45 1.88
C ASN A 13 -8.71 -6.25 0.63
N PRO A 14 -10.00 -6.60 0.50
CA PRO A 14 -10.52 -7.35 -0.65
C PRO A 14 -10.74 -6.48 -1.89
N VAL A 15 -10.78 -5.16 -1.76
CA VAL A 15 -11.03 -4.21 -2.86
C VAL A 15 -9.81 -3.34 -3.09
N ALA A 16 -8.75 -3.94 -3.62
CA ALA A 16 -7.50 -3.25 -3.93
C ALA A 16 -7.73 -2.08 -4.93
N ILE A 17 -6.83 -1.09 -4.91
CA ILE A 17 -6.88 0.13 -5.74
C ILE A 17 -7.98 1.11 -5.31
N VAL A 18 -9.25 0.68 -5.29
CA VAL A 18 -10.38 1.53 -4.85
C VAL A 18 -10.26 1.89 -3.37
N LEU A 19 -9.99 0.88 -2.52
CA LEU A 19 -9.51 1.11 -1.16
C LEU A 19 -7.98 1.13 -1.22
N PRO A 20 -7.32 2.29 -1.02
CA PRO A 20 -5.93 2.49 -1.43
C PRO A 20 -4.92 1.95 -0.42
N CYS A 21 -4.99 0.67 -0.07
CA CYS A 21 -4.09 0.03 0.88
C CYS A 21 -2.61 0.01 0.41
N HIS A 22 -2.36 0.23 -0.89
CA HIS A 22 -1.02 0.43 -1.44
C HIS A 22 -0.37 1.75 -1.01
N ARG A 23 -1.14 2.75 -0.55
CA ARG A 23 -0.61 4.04 -0.06
C ARG A 23 -0.07 4.00 1.37
N VAL A 24 -0.35 2.93 2.11
CA VAL A 24 0.14 2.81 3.49
C VAL A 24 1.55 2.24 3.52
N VAL A 25 2.47 2.98 4.13
CA VAL A 25 3.90 2.65 4.24
C VAL A 25 4.35 2.60 5.70
N ALA A 26 5.45 1.90 5.98
CA ALA A 26 6.03 1.88 7.32
C ALA A 26 6.70 3.23 7.63
N SER A 27 6.84 3.55 8.92
CA SER A 27 7.43 4.83 9.36
C SER A 27 8.90 5.01 8.96
N ASN A 28 9.61 3.92 8.65
CA ASN A 28 10.97 3.94 8.14
C ASN A 28 11.04 4.04 6.60
N GLY A 29 9.92 4.33 5.92
CA GLY A 29 9.83 4.46 4.47
C GLY A 29 9.80 3.14 3.71
N THR A 30 9.90 1.99 4.39
CA THR A 30 9.83 0.68 3.72
C THR A 30 8.40 0.30 3.34
N LEU A 31 8.27 -0.52 2.30
CA LEU A 31 6.97 -1.04 1.88
C LEU A 31 6.57 -2.23 2.73
N GLY A 32 5.50 -2.07 3.51
CA GLY A 32 4.81 -3.19 4.16
C GLY A 32 4.05 -4.05 3.16
N GLY A 33 3.60 -5.22 3.63
CA GLY A 33 2.87 -6.21 2.84
C GLY A 33 1.68 -5.65 2.07
N TYR A 34 1.38 -6.29 0.95
CA TYR A 34 0.30 -5.93 0.04
C TYR A 34 -0.32 -7.20 -0.53
N GLY A 35 -1.65 -7.31 -0.55
CA GLY A 35 -2.36 -8.51 -1.01
C GLY A 35 -2.00 -8.90 -2.44
N GLY A 36 -1.74 -7.93 -3.33
CA GLY A 36 -1.26 -8.15 -4.69
C GLY A 36 0.27 -8.27 -4.84
N GLY A 37 1.02 -8.31 -3.75
CA GLY A 37 2.48 -8.36 -3.77
C GLY A 37 3.19 -6.99 -3.89
N LEU A 38 4.43 -6.92 -3.41
CA LEU A 38 5.17 -5.66 -3.29
C LEU A 38 5.53 -5.02 -4.65
N ALA A 39 5.65 -5.81 -5.71
CA ALA A 39 5.92 -5.30 -7.06
C ALA A 39 4.76 -4.45 -7.57
N ILE A 40 3.52 -4.91 -7.38
CA ILE A 40 2.31 -4.18 -7.77
C ILE A 40 2.19 -2.90 -6.94
N LYS A 41 2.39 -2.97 -5.62
CA LYS A 41 2.40 -1.79 -4.74
C LYS A 41 3.39 -0.72 -5.21
N ARG A 42 4.62 -1.10 -5.56
CA ARG A 42 5.62 -0.17 -6.13
C ARG A 42 5.14 0.46 -7.43
N LYS A 43 4.61 -0.35 -8.34
CA LYS A 43 4.11 0.12 -9.63
C LYS A 43 2.96 1.12 -9.46
N LEU A 44 2.00 0.83 -8.58
CA LEU A 44 0.88 1.72 -8.28
C LEU A 44 1.35 3.06 -7.70
N LEU A 45 2.26 3.04 -6.74
CA LEU A 45 2.84 4.27 -6.19
C LEU A 45 3.61 5.07 -7.25
N ALA A 46 4.34 4.41 -8.14
CA ALA A 46 5.03 5.07 -9.25
C ALA A 46 4.05 5.70 -10.26
N LEU A 47 2.95 5.01 -10.57
CA LEU A 47 1.88 5.53 -11.45
C LEU A 47 1.14 6.72 -10.84
N GLU A 48 0.93 6.73 -9.52
CA GLU A 48 0.33 7.87 -8.82
C GLU A 48 1.29 9.07 -8.74
N ASN A 49 2.59 8.81 -8.70
CA ASN A 49 3.63 9.84 -8.69
C ASN A 49 4.05 10.32 -10.08
N SER A 50 3.67 9.62 -11.17
CA SER A 50 3.87 10.13 -12.52
C SER A 50 2.90 11.28 -12.76
N LYS A 51 3.38 12.51 -12.61
CA LYS A 51 2.67 13.70 -13.08
C LYS A 51 2.37 13.51 -14.56
N LYS A 52 1.08 13.49 -14.89
CA LYS A 52 0.63 13.83 -16.24
C LYS A 52 0.47 15.34 -16.24
N ASP A 53 1.41 16.01 -16.89
CA ASP A 53 1.22 17.41 -17.31
C ASP A 53 0.08 17.48 -18.34
#